data_AF-D7EB72-F1
#
_entry.id   AF-D7EB72-F1
#
_cell.length_a   1.000
_cell.length_b   1.000
_cell.length_c   1.000
_cell.angle_alpha   90.00
_cell.angle_beta   90.00
_cell.angle_gamma   90.00
#
_symmetry.space_group_name_H-M   'P 1'
#
loop_
_entity.id
_entity.type
_entity.pdbx_description
1 polymer ?
#
loop_
_entity_poly.entity_id
_entity_poly.type
_entity_poly.pdbx_seq_one_letter_code
_entity_poly.pdbx_strand_id
1 'polypeptide(L)'
;MKTIKTKLSLILITAVVLFAVSVSGCMDTGNSDNGQTDGMQSNISQMVQIADKNIPSGFTYLGSPSKDAGEIREDYADVSGIVDAAESIYKNLGGTEVHITAVELEDSSSAQNFIKEYKSGFKPLNNSNRFLEKSFNNHTATQITKYIIEGGNQVPRYTYTWNNKSIVFIVEGNTDDYTVTRQFSEATGY
;
A
#
# COMPACT_ATOMS: atom_id res chain seq x y z
N MET A 1 -53.56 65.60 -40.25
CA MET A 1 -54.10 64.95 -41.47
C MET A 1 -52.99 64.18 -42.19
N LYS A 2 -52.78 62.90 -41.86
CA LYS A 2 -52.45 61.81 -42.80
C LYS A 2 -52.38 60.51 -42.03
N THR A 3 -52.86 59.48 -42.68
CA THR A 3 -53.40 58.23 -42.17
C THR A 3 -52.40 57.08 -42.45
N ILE A 4 -52.69 55.89 -41.89
CA ILE A 4 -52.38 54.55 -42.45
C ILE A 4 -50.91 54.06 -42.19
N LYS A 5 -50.57 52.81 -41.83
CA LYS A 5 -51.18 51.46 -41.99
C LYS A 5 -50.60 50.52 -40.92
N THR A 6 -51.41 49.57 -40.45
CA THR A 6 -51.00 48.35 -39.73
C THR A 6 -50.08 47.46 -40.57
N LYS A 7 -49.09 46.83 -39.93
CA LYS A 7 -48.65 45.47 -40.28
C LYS A 7 -48.29 44.69 -39.01
N LEU A 8 -49.13 43.70 -38.73
CA LEU A 8 -48.88 42.53 -37.89
C LEU A 8 -47.68 41.77 -38.46
N SER A 9 -46.66 41.49 -37.64
CA SER A 9 -45.69 40.43 -37.94
C SER A 9 -45.23 39.78 -36.64
N LEU A 10 -45.65 38.52 -36.50
CA LEU A 10 -45.31 37.58 -35.45
C LEU A 10 -43.99 36.93 -35.83
N ILE A 11 -42.90 37.18 -35.10
CA ILE A 11 -41.67 36.37 -35.21
C ILE A 11 -41.13 36.10 -33.80
N LEU A 12 -41.37 34.87 -33.36
CA LEU A 12 -40.83 34.24 -32.17
C LEU A 12 -39.48 33.63 -32.55
N ILE A 13 -38.36 34.17 -32.06
CA ILE A 13 -37.04 33.52 -32.20
C ILE A 13 -36.38 33.46 -30.83
N THR A 14 -36.46 32.27 -30.26
CA THR A 14 -35.74 31.81 -29.08
C THR A 14 -34.27 31.66 -29.44
N ALA A 15 -33.42 32.54 -28.94
CA ALA A 15 -31.96 32.41 -29.08
C ALA A 15 -31.38 31.86 -27.77
N VAL A 16 -31.08 30.55 -27.77
CA VAL A 16 -30.30 29.89 -26.72
C VAL A 16 -28.86 30.34 -26.86
N VAL A 17 -28.36 31.08 -25.87
CA VAL A 17 -26.96 31.50 -25.78
C VAL A 17 -26.17 30.39 -25.11
N LEU A 18 -25.40 29.63 -25.90
CA LEU A 18 -24.35 28.77 -25.37
C LEU A 18 -23.03 29.55 -25.42
N PHE A 19 -22.58 30.03 -24.26
CA PHE A 19 -21.21 30.47 -24.07
C PHE A 19 -20.33 29.23 -23.90
N ALA A 20 -19.65 28.82 -24.97
CA ALA A 20 -18.43 28.04 -24.86
C ALA A 20 -17.26 28.95 -25.23
N VAL A 21 -16.56 29.43 -24.21
CA VAL A 21 -15.24 30.06 -24.38
C VAL A 21 -14.20 29.05 -23.94
N SER A 22 -13.43 28.56 -24.91
CA SER A 22 -12.05 28.14 -24.69
C SER A 22 -11.20 28.58 -25.87
N VAL A 23 -10.06 29.14 -25.49
CA VAL A 23 -9.12 29.93 -26.27
C VAL A 23 -8.14 29.03 -27.03
N SER A 24 -7.81 29.44 -28.26
CA SER A 24 -6.54 29.35 -29.02
C SER A 24 -5.49 28.28 -28.61
N GLY A 25 -4.85 27.51 -29.50
CA GLY A 25 -4.75 27.58 -30.96
C GLY A 25 -3.95 26.41 -31.59
N CYS A 26 -4.03 26.31 -32.92
CA CYS A 26 -3.17 25.54 -33.84
C CYS A 26 -1.70 25.96 -33.75
N MET A 27 -0.66 25.25 -34.20
CA MET A 27 -0.38 23.91 -34.76
C MET A 27 1.16 23.86 -34.84
N ASP A 28 1.82 22.79 -34.40
CA ASP A 28 2.96 22.24 -35.15
C ASP A 28 3.21 20.78 -34.76
N THR A 29 3.81 20.08 -35.71
CA THR A 29 3.75 18.65 -35.96
C THR A 29 4.63 17.84 -35.00
N GLY A 30 4.03 16.96 -34.21
CA GLY A 30 4.74 16.01 -33.34
C GLY A 30 3.81 14.85 -32.97
N ASN A 31 4.16 13.67 -33.45
CA ASN A 31 3.35 12.46 -33.46
C ASN A 31 3.17 11.85 -32.05
N SER A 32 1.99 11.26 -31.84
CA SER A 32 1.59 10.30 -30.78
C SER A 32 1.35 10.83 -29.36
N ASP A 33 0.06 11.04 -29.07
CA ASP A 33 -0.57 10.85 -27.76
C ASP A 33 -0.13 9.52 -27.14
N ASN A 34 0.70 9.57 -26.10
CA ASN A 34 0.57 8.62 -25.01
C ASN A 34 -0.21 9.35 -23.93
N GLY A 35 -1.50 8.99 -23.81
CA GLY A 35 -2.31 9.32 -22.65
C GLY A 35 -1.60 8.81 -21.41
N GLN A 36 -0.87 9.70 -20.76
CA GLN A 36 -0.29 9.47 -19.46
C GLN A 36 -1.46 9.43 -18.49
N THR A 37 -1.98 8.22 -18.26
CA THR A 37 -2.63 7.92 -16.99
C THR A 37 -1.69 8.44 -15.92
N ASP A 38 -2.14 9.44 -15.15
CA ASP A 38 -1.56 9.83 -13.88
C ASP A 38 -1.57 8.59 -12.99
N GLY A 39 -0.57 7.72 -13.18
CA GLY A 39 -0.21 6.69 -12.24
C GLY A 39 0.31 7.44 -11.05
N MET A 40 -0.51 7.57 -10.02
CA MET A 40 -0.07 7.95 -8.69
C MET A 40 1.03 6.97 -8.31
N GLN A 41 2.29 7.34 -8.57
CA GLN A 41 3.45 6.54 -8.22
C GLN A 41 3.40 6.39 -6.70
N SER A 42 3.09 5.18 -6.25
CA SER A 42 3.04 4.88 -4.82
C SER A 42 4.43 5.13 -4.27
N ASN A 43 4.58 6.07 -3.34
CA ASN A 43 5.84 6.23 -2.66
C ASN A 43 5.92 5.16 -1.56
N ILE A 44 6.30 3.94 -1.95
CA ILE A 44 6.32 2.78 -1.05
C ILE A 44 7.19 3.01 0.18
N SER A 45 8.24 3.84 0.06
CA SER A 45 9.07 4.29 1.18
C SER A 45 8.28 5.10 2.23
N GLN A 46 7.28 5.89 1.82
CA GLN A 46 6.39 6.59 2.76
C GLN A 46 5.38 5.64 3.42
N MET A 47 5.02 4.53 2.77
CA MET A 47 4.02 3.59 3.31
C MET A 47 4.55 2.76 4.48
N VAL A 48 5.85 2.54 4.54
CA VAL A 48 6.51 1.85 5.66
C VAL A 48 6.85 2.79 6.81
N GLN A 49 6.86 4.11 6.57
CA GLN A 49 7.12 5.09 7.63
C GLN A 49 5.84 5.42 8.41
N ILE A 50 5.84 5.05 9.69
CA ILE A 50 4.78 5.42 10.63
C ILE A 50 4.97 6.88 11.01
N ALA A 51 3.89 7.66 10.94
CA ALA A 51 3.90 9.04 11.41
C ALA A 51 4.35 9.10 12.89
N ASP A 52 5.24 10.03 13.25
CA ASP A 52 5.87 10.10 14.59
C ASP A 52 4.90 9.92 15.77
N LYS A 53 3.73 10.55 15.70
CA LYS A 53 2.68 10.48 16.74
C LYS A 53 2.04 9.09 16.92
N ASN A 54 2.20 8.22 15.93
CA ASN A 54 1.64 6.87 15.87
C ASN A 54 2.71 5.79 16.13
N ILE A 55 3.99 6.15 16.25
CA ILE A 55 5.05 5.18 16.60
C ILE A 55 4.74 4.64 18.01
N PRO A 56 4.68 3.32 18.20
CA PRO A 56 4.45 2.73 19.52
C PRO A 56 5.42 3.25 20.59
N SER A 57 4.89 3.50 21.78
CA SER A 57 5.65 4.12 22.88
C SER A 57 6.94 3.37 23.19
N GLY A 58 8.04 4.13 23.36
CA GLY A 58 9.36 3.59 23.67
C GLY A 58 10.18 3.12 22.46
N PHE A 59 9.62 3.16 21.25
CA PHE A 59 10.36 2.90 20.01
C PHE A 59 10.85 4.19 19.35
N THR A 60 11.90 4.07 18.56
CA THR A 60 12.46 5.13 17.72
C THR A 60 12.72 4.58 16.33
N TYR A 61 12.43 5.37 15.30
CA TYR A 61 12.75 5.06 13.92
C TYR A 61 14.27 5.09 13.71
N LEU A 62 14.82 4.04 13.10
CA LEU A 62 16.26 3.90 12.85
C LEU A 62 16.66 4.16 11.39
N GLY A 63 15.71 4.04 10.46
CA GLY A 63 15.97 4.24 9.05
C GLY A 63 15.13 3.36 8.14
N SER A 64 15.30 3.57 6.84
CA SER A 64 14.64 2.83 5.78
C SER A 64 15.69 2.33 4.80
N PRO A 65 16.29 1.15 5.05
CA PRO A 65 17.22 0.58 4.08
C PRO A 65 16.48 0.27 2.77
N SER A 66 17.19 0.40 1.66
CA SER A 66 16.69 -0.07 0.37
C SER A 66 16.59 -1.59 0.39
N LYS A 67 15.50 -2.13 -0.17
CA LYS A 67 15.34 -3.56 -0.45
C LYS A 67 15.13 -3.73 -1.94
N ASP A 68 15.95 -4.56 -2.59
CA ASP A 68 15.72 -4.89 -3.99
C ASP A 68 14.86 -6.15 -4.16
N ALA A 69 14.37 -6.38 -5.38
CA ALA A 69 13.51 -7.52 -5.68
C ALA A 69 14.22 -8.88 -5.50
N GLY A 70 15.55 -8.93 -5.56
CA GLY A 70 16.33 -10.14 -5.28
C GLY A 70 16.29 -10.47 -3.79
N GLU A 71 16.56 -9.49 -2.94
CA GLU A 71 16.48 -9.63 -1.48
C GLU A 71 15.06 -10.04 -1.02
N ILE A 72 14.02 -9.44 -1.58
CA ILE A 72 12.63 -9.81 -1.25
C ILE A 72 12.32 -11.28 -1.61
N ARG A 73 12.86 -11.79 -2.72
CA ARG A 73 12.66 -13.19 -3.13
C ARG A 73 13.37 -14.15 -2.19
N GLU A 74 14.56 -13.79 -1.74
CA GLU A 74 15.35 -14.59 -0.79
C GLU A 74 14.71 -14.60 0.60
N ASP A 75 14.29 -13.43 1.10
CA ASP A 75 13.79 -13.26 2.46
C ASP A 75 12.36 -13.80 2.65
N TYR A 76 11.50 -13.66 1.63
CA TYR A 76 10.05 -13.88 1.78
C TYR A 76 9.47 -14.89 0.79
N ALA A 77 9.44 -14.58 -0.50
CA ALA A 77 8.77 -15.42 -1.48
C ALA A 77 9.39 -15.27 -2.88
N ASP A 78 9.84 -16.38 -3.45
CA ASP A 78 10.36 -16.43 -4.81
C ASP A 78 9.22 -16.39 -5.83
N VAL A 79 8.77 -15.16 -6.16
CA VAL A 79 7.73 -14.89 -7.14
C VAL A 79 8.17 -13.84 -8.18
N SER A 80 7.54 -13.87 -9.35
CA SER A 80 7.64 -12.82 -10.36
C SER A 80 6.75 -11.62 -10.02
N GLY A 81 6.92 -10.52 -10.74
CA GLY A 81 6.02 -9.37 -10.66
C GLY A 81 6.22 -8.47 -9.43
N ILE A 82 7.39 -8.50 -8.79
CA ILE A 82 7.81 -7.50 -7.80
C ILE A 82 8.25 -6.26 -8.57
N VAL A 83 7.61 -5.13 -8.30
CA VAL A 83 7.85 -3.82 -8.92
C VAL A 83 8.83 -3.00 -8.09
N ASP A 84 8.56 -2.89 -6.78
CA ASP A 84 9.39 -2.13 -5.84
C ASP A 84 9.21 -2.68 -4.41
N ALA A 85 10.11 -2.32 -3.51
CA ALA A 85 10.02 -2.63 -2.10
C ALA A 85 10.66 -1.57 -1.22
N ALA A 86 10.13 -1.40 -0.02
CA ALA A 86 10.74 -0.58 1.01
C ALA A 86 10.67 -1.27 2.36
N GLU A 87 11.65 -0.96 3.21
CA GLU A 87 11.69 -1.39 4.60
C GLU A 87 11.82 -0.16 5.51
N SER A 88 11.35 -0.29 6.74
CA SER A 88 11.66 0.62 7.83
C SER A 88 11.96 -0.17 9.09
N ILE A 89 12.85 0.37 9.92
CA ILE A 89 13.31 -0.27 11.15
C ILE A 89 13.00 0.63 12.34
N TYR A 90 12.45 0.05 13.40
CA TYR A 90 12.18 0.72 14.66
C TYR A 90 12.78 -0.08 15.80
N LYS A 91 13.31 0.61 16.81
CA LYS A 91 13.95 -0.04 17.95
C LYS A 91 13.62 0.63 19.26
N ASN A 92 13.48 -0.16 20.32
CA ASN A 92 13.36 0.35 21.69
C ASN A 92 14.68 0.23 22.48
N LEU A 93 14.74 0.87 23.64
CA LEU A 93 15.91 0.82 24.53
C LEU A 93 16.19 -0.59 25.10
N GLY A 94 15.19 -1.48 25.09
CA GLY A 94 15.33 -2.87 25.50
C GLY A 94 15.96 -3.79 24.45
N GLY A 95 16.26 -3.26 23.25
CA GLY A 95 16.84 -4.03 22.14
C GLY A 95 15.81 -4.74 21.25
N THR A 96 14.52 -4.55 21.50
CA THR A 96 13.47 -5.00 20.59
C THR A 96 13.51 -4.14 19.33
N GLU A 97 13.54 -4.80 18.18
CA GLU A 97 13.60 -4.26 16.84
C GLU A 97 12.39 -4.80 16.05
N VAL A 98 11.74 -3.91 15.31
CA VAL A 98 10.58 -4.20 14.46
C VAL A 98 10.85 -3.65 13.08
N HIS A 99 10.56 -4.48 12.08
CA HIS A 99 10.71 -4.20 10.66
C HIS A 99 9.32 -4.11 10.04
N ILE A 100 9.12 -3.11 9.19
CA ILE A 100 7.93 -3.00 8.33
C ILE A 100 8.42 -3.00 6.90
N THR A 101 8.06 -4.04 6.17
CA THR A 101 8.36 -4.19 4.75
C THR A 101 7.06 -4.00 3.96
N ALA A 102 7.10 -3.16 2.94
CA ALA A 102 6.07 -3.09 1.92
C ALA A 102 6.67 -3.57 0.60
N VAL A 103 5.92 -4.39 -0.13
CA VAL A 103 6.30 -4.90 -1.45
C VAL A 103 5.20 -4.54 -2.44
N GLU A 104 5.52 -3.74 -3.46
CA GLU A 104 4.61 -3.40 -4.55
C GLU A 104 4.74 -4.42 -5.67
N LEU A 105 3.61 -5.01 -6.06
CA LEU A 105 3.52 -6.00 -7.11
C LEU A 105 2.72 -5.45 -8.29
N GLU A 106 2.78 -6.14 -9.43
CA GLU A 106 2.11 -5.71 -10.66
C GLU A 106 0.59 -5.52 -10.48
N ASP A 107 -0.05 -6.38 -9.67
CA ASP A 107 -1.48 -6.31 -9.39
C ASP A 107 -1.87 -6.99 -8.07
N SER A 108 -3.16 -6.90 -7.72
CA SER A 108 -3.70 -7.51 -6.50
C SER A 108 -3.67 -9.04 -6.51
N SER A 109 -3.70 -9.68 -7.68
CA SER A 109 -3.63 -11.15 -7.77
C SER A 109 -2.22 -11.63 -7.48
N SER A 110 -1.21 -10.90 -7.97
CA SER A 110 0.19 -11.09 -7.65
C SER A 110 0.44 -10.92 -6.15
N ALA A 111 -0.16 -9.90 -5.50
CA ALA A 111 -0.08 -9.70 -4.05
C ALA A 111 -0.65 -10.86 -3.24
N GLN A 112 -1.79 -11.39 -3.65
CA GLN A 112 -2.37 -12.58 -3.01
C GLN A 112 -1.49 -13.82 -3.22
N ASN A 113 -0.90 -13.98 -4.40
CA ASN A 113 0.02 -15.08 -4.69
C ASN A 113 1.31 -14.98 -3.86
N PHE A 114 1.87 -13.78 -3.72
CA PHE A 114 3.02 -13.53 -2.85
C PHE A 114 2.74 -13.99 -1.41
N ILE A 115 1.61 -13.58 -0.82
CA ILE A 115 1.25 -14.00 0.54
C ILE A 115 1.08 -15.52 0.63
N LYS A 116 0.47 -16.12 -0.39
CA LYS A 116 0.30 -17.59 -0.46
C LYS A 116 1.65 -18.29 -0.46
N GLU A 117 2.61 -17.86 -1.27
CA GLU A 117 3.93 -18.50 -1.34
C GLU A 117 4.83 -18.17 -0.17
N TYR A 118 4.74 -16.97 0.39
CA TYR A 118 5.39 -16.67 1.66
C TYR A 118 4.92 -17.63 2.76
N LYS A 119 3.60 -17.87 2.84
CA LYS A 119 3.02 -18.82 3.80
C LYS A 119 3.44 -20.27 3.51
N SER A 120 3.60 -20.67 2.26
CA SER A 120 3.97 -22.04 1.89
C SER A 120 5.41 -22.39 2.28
N GLY A 121 6.28 -21.39 2.43
CA GLY A 121 7.65 -21.55 2.94
C GLY A 121 7.76 -22.00 4.41
N PHE A 122 6.68 -21.92 5.19
CA PHE A 122 6.72 -22.30 6.60
C PHE A 122 6.32 -23.77 6.83
N LYS A 123 7.14 -24.47 7.63
CA LYS A 123 6.83 -25.83 8.09
C LYS A 123 5.57 -25.84 8.99
N PRO A 124 4.69 -26.85 8.86
CA PRO A 124 3.58 -27.07 9.77
C PRO A 124 4.05 -27.19 11.23
N LEU A 125 3.18 -26.78 12.16
CA LEU A 125 3.39 -26.97 13.59
C LEU A 125 2.62 -28.23 14.04
N ASN A 126 3.22 -29.04 14.91
CA ASN A 126 2.64 -30.33 15.29
C ASN A 126 1.35 -30.19 16.11
N ASN A 127 1.23 -29.15 16.96
CA ASN A 127 0.17 -29.02 17.96
C ASN A 127 -0.46 -27.62 18.01
N SER A 128 -0.29 -26.80 16.98
CA SER A 128 -0.85 -25.45 16.95
C SER A 128 -1.07 -24.96 15.52
N ASN A 129 -1.94 -23.96 15.37
CA ASN A 129 -2.09 -23.29 14.09
C ASN A 129 -1.05 -22.16 13.98
N ARG A 130 -0.20 -22.24 12.96
CA ARG A 130 0.80 -21.22 12.63
C ARG A 130 0.15 -19.91 12.16
N PHE A 131 -0.97 -20.01 11.44
CA PHE A 131 -1.59 -18.92 10.71
C PHE A 131 -2.93 -18.56 11.35
N LEU A 132 -2.98 -17.42 12.04
CA LEU A 132 -4.19 -16.93 12.67
C LEU A 132 -4.67 -15.68 11.95
N GLU A 133 -5.92 -15.67 11.50
CA GLU A 133 -6.53 -14.45 10.96
C GLU A 133 -6.80 -13.46 12.09
N LYS A 134 -6.47 -12.20 11.85
CA LYS A 134 -6.64 -11.10 12.79
C LYS A 134 -7.13 -9.87 12.04
N SER A 135 -8.15 -9.20 12.56
CA SER A 135 -8.69 -7.99 11.92
C SER A 135 -8.27 -6.73 12.67
N PHE A 136 -7.91 -5.69 11.92
CA PHE A 136 -7.62 -4.31 12.36
C PHE A 136 -7.77 -3.38 11.17
N ASN A 137 -7.90 -2.07 11.42
CA ASN A 137 -7.97 -1.06 10.36
C ASN A 137 -8.99 -1.39 9.25
N ASN A 138 -10.07 -2.11 9.58
CA ASN A 138 -11.09 -2.61 8.65
C ASN A 138 -10.59 -3.59 7.57
N HIS A 139 -9.44 -4.24 7.77
CA HIS A 139 -8.95 -5.33 6.94
C HIS A 139 -8.63 -6.58 7.78
N THR A 140 -8.34 -7.70 7.11
CA THR A 140 -7.89 -8.94 7.74
C THR A 140 -6.43 -9.20 7.38
N ALA A 141 -5.60 -9.43 8.39
CA ALA A 141 -4.23 -9.86 8.24
C ALA A 141 -4.05 -11.29 8.76
N THR A 142 -3.00 -11.95 8.28
CA THR A 142 -2.53 -13.22 8.83
C THR A 142 -1.41 -12.95 9.84
N GLN A 143 -1.62 -13.33 11.10
CA GLN A 143 -0.54 -13.50 12.07
C GLN A 143 0.13 -14.86 11.84
N ILE A 144 1.45 -14.85 11.66
CA ILE A 144 2.30 -16.02 11.47
C ILE A 144 3.16 -16.18 12.72
N THR A 145 3.16 -17.39 13.32
CA THR A 145 4.03 -17.70 14.47
C THR A 145 5.20 -18.57 14.04
N LYS A 146 6.43 -18.03 14.07
CA LYS A 146 7.70 -18.76 13.86
C LYS A 146 8.33 -19.07 15.22
N TYR A 147 9.00 -20.20 15.35
CA TYR A 147 9.78 -20.53 16.54
C TYR A 147 11.26 -20.51 16.19
N ILE A 148 12.06 -19.89 17.04
CA ILE A 148 13.53 -19.88 16.97
C ILE A 148 14.09 -20.54 18.23
N ILE A 149 15.38 -20.86 18.22
CA ILE A 149 16.09 -21.40 19.38
C ILE A 149 16.88 -20.27 20.04
N GLU A 150 16.54 -19.93 21.28
CA GLU A 150 17.27 -18.97 22.11
C GLU A 150 17.56 -19.61 23.47
N GLY A 151 18.84 -19.63 23.86
CA GLY A 151 19.25 -20.27 25.11
C GLY A 151 18.85 -21.75 25.23
N GLY A 152 18.68 -22.46 24.11
CA GLY A 152 18.25 -23.85 24.06
C GLY A 152 16.73 -24.07 24.11
N ASN A 153 15.93 -23.00 24.26
CA ASN A 153 14.48 -23.06 24.31
C ASN A 153 13.85 -22.61 22.98
N GLN A 154 12.67 -23.15 22.65
CA GLN A 154 11.86 -22.64 21.56
C GLN A 154 11.16 -21.35 22.01
N VAL A 155 11.45 -20.26 21.30
CA VAL A 155 10.87 -18.94 21.58
C VAL A 155 10.06 -18.49 20.35
N PRO A 156 8.80 -18.05 20.53
CA PRO A 156 8.00 -17.61 19.41
C PRO A 156 8.44 -16.22 18.90
N ARG A 157 8.23 -16.01 17.61
CA ARG A 157 8.37 -14.75 16.88
C ARG A 157 7.13 -14.58 16.01
N TYR A 158 6.61 -13.38 15.98
CA TYR A 158 5.34 -13.07 15.35
C TYR A 158 5.55 -12.16 14.15
N THR A 159 4.89 -12.50 13.06
CA THR A 159 4.84 -11.69 11.86
C THR A 159 3.39 -11.44 11.49
N TYR A 160 3.03 -10.23 11.08
CA TYR A 160 1.75 -9.94 10.45
C TYR A 160 1.96 -9.71 8.96
N THR A 161 1.07 -10.27 8.14
CA THR A 161 1.06 -9.99 6.71
C THR A 161 -0.35 -9.85 6.16
N TRP A 162 -0.53 -8.88 5.27
CA TRP A 162 -1.76 -8.60 4.55
C TRP A 162 -1.43 -7.90 3.25
N ASN A 163 -2.41 -7.79 2.35
CA ASN A 163 -2.28 -6.94 1.17
C ASN A 163 -3.33 -5.83 1.17
N ASN A 164 -2.95 -4.68 0.63
CA ASN A 164 -3.84 -3.60 0.26
C ASN A 164 -3.66 -3.35 -1.25
N LYS A 165 -4.64 -3.77 -2.05
CA LYS A 165 -4.52 -3.85 -3.52
C LYS A 165 -3.28 -4.66 -3.91
N SER A 166 -2.39 -4.08 -4.70
CA SER A 166 -1.14 -4.69 -5.19
C SER A 166 0.03 -4.63 -4.22
N ILE A 167 -0.16 -4.09 -3.00
CA ILE A 167 0.91 -3.90 -2.02
C ILE A 167 0.76 -4.90 -0.90
N VAL A 168 1.81 -5.66 -0.62
CA VAL A 168 1.90 -6.56 0.53
C VAL A 168 2.65 -5.87 1.65
N PHE A 169 2.11 -5.94 2.87
CA PHE A 169 2.80 -5.53 4.09
C PHE A 169 3.26 -6.75 4.87
N ILE A 170 4.44 -6.64 5.47
CA ILE A 170 5.02 -7.62 6.38
C ILE A 170 5.57 -6.85 7.58
N VAL A 171 5.06 -7.17 8.77
CA VAL A 171 5.54 -6.56 10.03
C VAL A 171 6.07 -7.67 10.92
N GLU A 172 7.36 -7.62 11.23
CA GLU A 172 8.05 -8.63 12.02
C GLU A 172 8.95 -7.99 13.06
N GLY A 173 9.26 -8.71 14.14
CA GLY A 173 10.16 -8.21 15.16
C GLY A 173 10.83 -9.33 15.96
N ASN A 174 11.93 -8.97 16.63
CA ASN A 174 12.73 -9.91 17.44
C ASN A 174 12.18 -10.09 18.87
N THR A 175 10.86 -10.20 19.02
CA THR A 175 10.18 -10.31 20.32
C THR A 175 9.21 -11.49 20.38
N ASP A 176 9.04 -12.06 21.58
CA ASP A 176 8.03 -13.08 21.90
C ASP A 176 6.70 -12.46 22.40
N ASP A 177 6.61 -11.14 22.42
CA ASP A 177 5.37 -10.41 22.65
C ASP A 177 4.70 -10.05 21.32
N TYR A 178 3.65 -10.80 20.96
CA TYR A 178 2.90 -10.53 19.73
C TYR A 178 2.24 -9.14 19.73
N THR A 179 1.97 -8.55 20.91
CA THR A 179 1.28 -7.26 21.00
C THR A 179 2.13 -6.12 20.43
N VAL A 180 3.46 -6.21 20.49
CA VAL A 180 4.38 -5.23 19.90
C VAL A 180 4.23 -5.22 18.38
N THR A 181 4.40 -6.37 17.72
CA THR A 181 4.24 -6.48 16.26
C THR A 181 2.83 -6.12 15.79
N ARG A 182 1.82 -6.41 16.63
CA ARG A 182 0.43 -6.01 16.39
C ARG A 182 0.26 -4.50 16.41
N GLN A 183 0.79 -3.79 17.42
CA GLN A 183 0.71 -2.33 17.51
C GLN A 183 1.35 -1.66 16.30
N PHE A 184 2.52 -2.16 15.85
CA PHE A 184 3.16 -1.67 14.63
C PHE A 184 2.32 -1.93 13.38
N SER A 185 1.69 -3.11 13.27
CA SER A 185 0.80 -3.42 12.16
C SER A 185 -0.39 -2.47 12.09
N GLU A 186 -1.03 -2.18 13.23
CA GLU A 186 -2.12 -1.21 13.32
C GLU A 186 -1.65 0.22 12.98
N ALA A 187 -0.46 0.59 13.43
CA ALA A 187 0.11 1.94 13.22
C ALA A 187 0.44 2.26 11.76
N THR A 188 0.56 1.25 10.88
CA THR A 188 0.71 1.46 9.43
C THR A 188 -0.50 2.20 8.83
N GLY A 189 -1.69 2.00 9.40
CA GLY A 189 -2.94 2.65 8.95
C GLY A 189 -3.53 2.09 7.64
N TYR A 190 -2.90 1.08 7.04
CA TYR A 190 -3.42 0.35 5.88
C TYR A 190 -4.26 -0.85 6.30
#